data_AF-A0AAX2R4I0-F1
#
_entry.id   AF-A0AAX2R4I0-F1
#
_cell.length_a   1.000
_cell.length_b   1.000
_cell.length_c   1.000
_cell.angle_alpha   90.00
_cell.angle_beta   90.00
_cell.angle_gamma   90.00
#
_symmetry.space_group_name_H-M   'P 1'
#
loop_
_entity.id
_entity.type
_entity.pdbx_description
1 polymer ?
#
loop_
_entity_poly.entity_id
_entity_poly.type
_entity_poly.pdbx_seq_one_letter_code
_entity_poly.pdbx_strand_id
1 'polypeptide(L)'
;MLYHKIVIAPWNKMISRNLIERNKIRFQPNFFNGEGFAFSVESFLNANRVAMGYKHLYYYRVGDPNSGASRFKEEWINSSINAQQYIKSIFANPSSALLRAWAFSNWHTHCDALNVIVGCGAETEYQDLYGRIKRICQEEALCAFSAPVSLQQKLRGLMFKISPYIASRIINYFRIRKFVKLNENKYKSDESSNSLHAAN
;
A
#
# COMPACT_ATOMS: atom_id res chain seq x y z
N MET A 1 -3.47 12.67 -5.80
CA MET A 1 -2.65 11.59 -5.20
C MET A 1 -3.49 10.50 -4.54
N LEU A 2 -4.41 10.82 -3.62
CA LEU A 2 -5.21 9.82 -2.88
C LEU A 2 -6.10 8.90 -3.74
N TYR A 3 -6.43 9.30 -4.97
CA TYR A 3 -7.08 8.41 -5.97
C TYR A 3 -6.09 7.58 -6.80
N HIS A 4 -4.81 7.52 -6.40
CA HIS A 4 -3.73 6.75 -7.04
C HIS A 4 -3.51 7.09 -8.53
N LYS A 5 -3.96 8.28 -8.97
CA LYS A 5 -3.72 8.80 -10.34
C LYS A 5 -2.28 9.24 -10.61
N ILE A 6 -1.52 9.44 -9.55
CA ILE A 6 -0.09 9.73 -9.59
C ILE A 6 0.59 8.84 -8.56
N VAL A 7 1.85 8.50 -8.80
CA VAL A 7 2.68 7.71 -7.87
C VAL A 7 2.61 8.32 -6.48
N ILE A 8 2.35 7.50 -5.46
CA ILE A 8 2.17 7.93 -4.07
C ILE A 8 3.48 8.25 -3.35
N ALA A 9 4.57 7.59 -3.74
CA ALA A 9 5.88 7.73 -3.11
C ALA A 9 6.60 9.01 -3.57
N PRO A 10 7.51 9.59 -2.75
CA PRO A 10 8.08 10.91 -3.00
C PRO A 10 9.21 10.90 -4.05
N TRP A 11 9.73 9.73 -4.43
CA TRP A 11 10.90 9.59 -5.31
C TRP A 11 10.76 10.20 -6.72
N ASN A 12 9.54 10.48 -7.16
CA ASN A 12 9.27 11.14 -8.45
C ASN A 12 8.83 12.61 -8.31
N LYS A 13 9.12 13.25 -7.17
CA LYS A 13 8.67 14.62 -6.87
C LYS A 13 9.85 15.49 -6.49
N MET A 14 9.84 16.73 -6.97
CA MET A 14 10.67 17.79 -6.44
C MET A 14 9.85 18.57 -5.42
N ILE A 15 10.29 18.60 -4.17
CA ILE A 15 9.59 19.24 -3.06
C ILE A 15 10.47 20.36 -2.52
N SER A 16 9.89 21.55 -2.36
CA SER A 16 10.62 22.72 -1.87
C SER A 16 11.18 22.48 -0.47
N ARG A 17 12.49 22.68 -0.30
CA ARG A 17 13.15 22.60 1.02
C ARG A 17 12.51 23.57 2.02
N ASN A 18 12.20 24.79 1.60
CA ASN A 18 11.56 25.78 2.47
C ASN A 18 10.20 25.28 3.00
N LEU A 19 9.39 24.66 2.13
CA LEU A 19 8.12 24.05 2.53
C LEU A 19 8.32 22.95 3.58
N ILE A 20 9.33 22.10 3.41
CA ILE A 20 9.65 21.01 4.34
C ILE A 20 10.09 21.56 5.70
N GLU A 21 11.00 22.54 5.71
CA GLU A 21 11.55 23.08 6.96
C GLU A 21 10.52 23.91 7.73
N ARG A 22 9.81 24.81 7.05
CA ARG A 22 8.82 25.70 7.69
C ARG A 22 7.69 24.92 8.36
N ASN A 23 7.23 23.84 7.74
CA ASN A 23 6.13 23.03 8.24
C ASN A 23 6.61 21.76 8.99
N LYS A 24 7.92 21.63 9.24
CA LYS A 24 8.55 20.51 9.96
C LYS A 24 8.16 19.12 9.43
N ILE A 25 7.99 18.98 8.12
CA ILE A 25 7.57 17.74 7.47
C ILE A 25 8.76 16.76 7.49
N ARG A 26 8.56 15.54 7.99
CA ARG A 26 9.61 14.51 8.10
C ARG A 26 9.04 13.13 7.79
N PHE A 27 9.90 12.21 7.37
CA PHE A 27 9.51 10.80 7.30
C PHE A 27 9.20 10.30 8.71
N GLN A 28 8.11 9.55 8.84
CA GLN A 28 7.69 8.94 10.10
C GLN A 28 8.41 7.59 10.25
N PRO A 29 9.44 7.47 11.12
CA PRO A 29 10.27 6.26 11.20
C PRO A 29 9.52 5.03 11.70
N ASN A 30 8.34 5.23 12.31
CA ASN A 30 7.47 4.16 12.80
C ASN A 30 6.72 3.43 11.67
N PHE A 31 6.75 3.96 10.44
CA PHE A 31 6.14 3.31 9.29
C PHE A 31 7.24 2.69 8.42
N PHE A 32 7.37 1.37 8.41
CA PHE A 32 8.21 0.70 7.43
C PHE A 32 7.62 0.79 6.02
N ASN A 33 6.33 0.49 5.90
CA ASN A 33 5.55 0.70 4.69
C ASN A 33 4.61 1.89 4.87
N GLY A 34 4.53 2.75 3.86
CA GLY A 34 3.62 3.90 3.83
C GLY A 34 4.25 5.22 4.28
N GLU A 35 5.48 5.24 4.81
CA GLU A 35 6.23 6.45 5.20
C GLU A 35 6.25 7.51 4.10
N GLY A 36 6.58 7.11 2.87
CA GLY A 36 6.73 8.03 1.75
C GLY A 36 5.40 8.54 1.25
N PHE A 37 4.33 7.77 1.45
CA PHE A 37 2.99 8.23 1.15
C PHE A 37 2.56 9.30 2.16
N ALA A 38 2.75 9.05 3.46
CA ALA A 38 2.47 10.02 4.52
C ALA A 38 3.24 11.33 4.28
N PHE A 39 4.56 11.24 4.06
CA PHE A 39 5.41 12.39 3.75
C PHE A 39 4.93 13.16 2.51
N SER A 40 4.53 12.45 1.45
CA SER A 40 3.99 13.09 0.25
C SER A 40 2.68 13.81 0.57
N VAL A 41 1.77 13.21 1.34
CA VAL A 41 0.48 13.84 1.67
C VAL A 41 0.69 15.09 2.52
N GLU A 42 1.53 15.03 3.55
CA GLU A 42 1.90 16.21 4.35
C GLU A 42 2.45 17.34 3.48
N SER A 43 3.31 17.00 2.53
CA SER A 43 3.87 17.96 1.57
C SER A 43 2.78 18.61 0.71
N PHE A 44 1.82 17.82 0.22
CA PHE A 44 0.69 18.33 -0.57
C PHE A 44 -0.26 19.21 0.24
N LEU A 45 -0.56 18.85 1.49
CA LEU A 45 -1.44 19.62 2.37
C LEU A 45 -0.87 21.01 2.70
N ASN A 46 0.46 21.13 2.74
CA ASN A 46 1.17 22.38 3.06
C ASN A 46 1.61 23.18 1.82
N ALA A 47 1.31 22.70 0.61
CA ALA A 47 1.72 23.33 -0.63
C ALA A 47 0.70 24.36 -1.12
N ASN A 48 1.15 25.61 -1.28
CA ASN A 48 0.33 26.66 -1.89
C ASN A 48 0.22 26.53 -3.42
N ARG A 49 1.21 25.88 -4.04
CA ARG A 49 1.29 25.70 -5.50
C ARG A 49 1.83 24.31 -5.80
N VAL A 50 1.23 23.66 -6.77
CA VAL A 50 1.62 22.35 -7.27
C VAL A 50 1.67 22.43 -8.80
N ALA A 51 2.79 22.00 -9.39
CA ALA A 51 2.92 21.84 -10.83
C ALA A 51 3.11 20.35 -11.17
N MET A 52 2.59 19.92 -12.33
CA MET A 52 2.72 18.56 -12.83
C MET A 52 3.34 18.61 -14.23
N GLY A 53 4.48 17.94 -14.40
CA GLY A 53 5.09 17.69 -15.70
C GLY A 53 4.80 16.26 -16.18
N TYR A 54 4.69 16.08 -17.49
CA TYR A 54 4.43 14.77 -18.13
C TYR A 54 5.68 14.11 -18.70
N LYS A 55 6.84 14.78 -18.63
CA LYS A 55 8.11 14.22 -19.10
C LYS A 55 8.64 13.19 -18.10
N HIS A 56 9.03 12.02 -18.59
CA HIS A 56 9.71 11.00 -17.79
C HIS A 56 11.14 11.47 -17.50
N LEU A 57 11.35 12.05 -16.32
CA LEU A 57 12.64 12.59 -15.90
C LEU A 57 13.40 11.68 -14.93
N TYR A 58 12.72 10.72 -14.30
CA TYR A 58 13.29 9.82 -13.31
C TYR A 58 12.96 8.37 -13.62
N TYR A 59 13.97 7.51 -13.56
CA TYR A 59 13.82 6.06 -13.64
C TYR A 59 13.96 5.47 -12.23
N TYR A 60 12.89 4.84 -11.74
CA TYR A 60 12.92 4.11 -10.48
C TYR A 60 13.30 2.66 -10.74
N ARG A 61 14.27 2.13 -9.98
CA ARG A 61 14.62 0.70 -10.07
C ARG A 61 13.50 -0.10 -9.43
N VAL A 62 12.88 -0.96 -10.23
CA VAL A 62 11.78 -1.81 -9.79
C VAL A 62 12.20 -3.24 -10.05
N GLY A 63 12.35 -4.10 -9.04
CA GLY A 63 12.62 -5.53 -9.33
C GLY A 63 13.22 -6.38 -8.23
N ASP A 64 13.42 -5.86 -7.02
CA ASP A 64 13.97 -6.66 -5.93
C ASP A 64 12.91 -7.66 -5.39
N PRO A 65 13.10 -8.98 -5.55
CA PRO A 65 12.20 -10.00 -4.98
C PRO A 65 12.21 -10.02 -3.45
N ASN A 66 13.19 -9.38 -2.81
CA ASN A 66 13.25 -9.19 -1.36
C ASN A 66 12.60 -7.89 -0.89
N SER A 67 12.00 -7.11 -1.81
CA SER A 67 11.32 -5.87 -1.45
C SER A 67 10.17 -6.08 -0.48
N GLY A 68 9.88 -5.02 0.29
CA GLY A 68 8.76 -4.94 1.25
C GLY A 68 7.37 -5.25 0.67
N ALA A 69 7.25 -5.29 -0.65
CA ALA A 69 6.01 -5.52 -1.40
C ALA A 69 5.95 -6.88 -2.11
N SER A 70 6.92 -7.77 -1.89
CA SER A 70 6.98 -9.11 -2.51
C SER A 70 6.95 -10.26 -1.50
N ARG A 71 7.25 -9.97 -0.23
CA ARG A 71 7.16 -10.89 0.91
C ARG A 71 6.07 -10.44 1.88
N PHE A 72 5.40 -11.40 2.50
CA PHE A 72 4.46 -11.11 3.57
C PHE A 72 5.20 -10.95 4.90
N LYS A 73 4.87 -9.89 5.62
CA LYS A 73 5.07 -9.74 7.06
C LYS A 73 3.89 -8.97 7.63
N GLU A 74 3.31 -9.44 8.73
CA GLU A 74 2.16 -8.77 9.35
C GLU A 74 2.49 -7.32 9.76
N GLU A 75 3.66 -7.08 10.33
CA GLU A 75 4.14 -5.75 10.73
C GLU A 75 4.14 -4.74 9.55
N TRP A 76 4.44 -5.20 8.34
CA TRP A 76 4.47 -4.38 7.13
C TRP A 76 3.06 -4.05 6.60
N ILE A 77 2.12 -4.99 6.75
CA ILE A 77 0.71 -4.75 6.46
C ILE A 77 0.15 -3.72 7.44
N ASN A 78 0.35 -3.95 8.75
CA ASN A 78 -0.10 -3.04 9.79
C ASN A 78 0.53 -1.65 9.64
N SER A 79 1.80 -1.56 9.28
CA SER A 79 2.46 -0.29 8.94
C SER A 79 1.72 0.48 7.83
N SER A 80 1.33 -0.20 6.75
CA SER A 80 0.63 0.44 5.63
C SER A 80 -0.75 0.97 6.02
N ILE A 81 -1.48 0.21 6.84
CA ILE A 81 -2.81 0.60 7.36
C ILE A 81 -2.67 1.77 8.33
N ASN A 82 -1.70 1.72 9.25
CA ASN A 82 -1.43 2.78 10.21
C ASN A 82 -1.01 4.08 9.52
N ALA A 83 -0.24 4.01 8.43
CA ALA A 83 0.08 5.17 7.61
C ALA A 83 -1.16 5.84 7.02
N GLN A 84 -2.20 5.08 6.61
CA GLN A 84 -3.47 5.66 6.16
C GLN A 84 -4.24 6.34 7.30
N GLN A 85 -4.23 5.78 8.50
CA GLN A 85 -4.87 6.40 9.67
C GLN A 85 -4.15 7.69 10.06
N TYR A 86 -2.81 7.68 10.02
CA TYR A 86 -2.01 8.87 10.21
C TYR A 86 -2.30 9.96 9.17
N ILE A 87 -2.38 9.58 7.89
CA ILE A 87 -2.75 10.50 6.81
C ILE A 87 -4.12 11.16 7.10
N LYS A 88 -5.08 10.40 7.62
CA LYS A 88 -6.38 10.96 8.00
C LYS A 88 -6.25 11.94 9.17
N SER A 89 -5.45 11.60 10.18
CA SER A 89 -5.35 12.40 11.41
C SER A 89 -4.73 13.77 11.20
N ILE A 90 -3.92 13.95 10.15
CA ILE A 90 -3.28 15.24 9.83
C ILE A 90 -4.16 16.16 8.98
N PHE A 91 -5.36 15.75 8.57
CA PHE A 91 -6.25 16.64 7.83
C PHE A 91 -6.85 17.71 8.74
N ALA A 92 -6.45 18.96 8.56
CA ALA A 92 -7.09 20.10 9.18
C ALA A 92 -8.38 20.46 8.41
N ASN A 93 -9.54 20.42 9.07
CA ASN A 93 -10.85 20.79 8.51
C ASN A 93 -11.14 20.15 7.13
N PRO A 94 -11.15 18.81 7.02
CA PRO A 94 -11.24 18.14 5.73
C PRO A 94 -12.57 18.38 5.03
N SER A 95 -12.51 18.74 3.75
CA SER A 95 -13.70 18.75 2.89
C SER A 95 -14.24 17.34 2.67
N SER A 96 -15.53 17.23 2.33
CA SER A 96 -16.14 15.94 1.99
C SER A 96 -15.43 15.27 0.80
N ALA A 97 -14.90 16.06 -0.14
CA ALA A 97 -14.13 15.56 -1.27
C ALA A 97 -12.80 14.94 -0.82
N LEU A 98 -12.10 15.56 0.13
CA LEU A 98 -10.86 15.02 0.69
C LEU A 98 -11.12 13.71 1.46
N LEU A 99 -12.19 13.65 2.26
CA LEU A 99 -12.59 12.44 2.97
C LEU A 99 -12.95 11.29 2.04
N ARG A 100 -13.66 11.55 0.93
CA ARG A 100 -13.93 10.53 -0.10
C ARG A 100 -12.66 10.03 -0.77
N ALA A 101 -11.73 10.95 -1.06
CA ALA A 101 -10.44 10.57 -1.64
C ALA A 101 -9.60 9.71 -0.69
N TRP A 102 -9.61 10.04 0.60
CA TRP A 102 -8.98 9.21 1.62
C TRP A 102 -9.67 7.87 1.80
N ALA A 103 -11.01 7.80 1.81
CA ALA A 103 -11.74 6.54 1.92
C ALA A 103 -11.36 5.58 0.79
N PHE A 104 -11.27 6.08 -0.46
CA PHE A 104 -10.76 5.31 -1.58
C PHE A 104 -9.30 4.85 -1.37
N SER A 105 -8.42 5.74 -0.94
CA SER A 105 -7.00 5.44 -0.66
C SER A 105 -6.84 4.35 0.40
N ASN A 106 -7.60 4.46 1.50
CA ASN A 106 -7.63 3.52 2.60
C ASN A 106 -8.13 2.15 2.13
N TRP A 107 -9.28 2.12 1.45
CA TRP A 107 -9.82 0.90 0.87
C TRP A 107 -8.84 0.22 -0.10
N HIS A 108 -8.23 0.99 -1.01
CA HIS A 108 -7.24 0.45 -1.96
C HIS A 108 -6.02 -0.15 -1.25
N THR A 109 -5.59 0.44 -0.13
CA THR A 109 -4.48 -0.10 0.68
C THR A 109 -4.86 -1.43 1.33
N HIS A 110 -6.11 -1.58 1.79
CA HIS A 110 -6.61 -2.87 2.27
C HIS A 110 -6.67 -3.91 1.16
N CYS A 111 -7.10 -3.52 -0.05
CA CYS A 111 -7.09 -4.42 -1.21
C CYS A 111 -5.67 -4.87 -1.58
N ASP A 112 -4.69 -3.97 -1.56
CA ASP A 112 -3.28 -4.31 -1.78
C ASP A 112 -2.75 -5.25 -0.69
N ALA A 113 -3.09 -5.01 0.57
CA ALA A 113 -2.75 -5.90 1.67
C ALA A 113 -3.37 -7.30 1.49
N LEU A 114 -4.64 -7.37 1.08
CA LEU A 114 -5.30 -8.64 0.79
C LEU A 114 -4.64 -9.39 -0.37
N ASN A 115 -4.22 -8.67 -1.41
CA ASN A 115 -3.47 -9.24 -2.53
C ASN A 115 -2.15 -9.86 -2.05
N VAL A 116 -1.43 -9.21 -1.13
CA VAL A 116 -0.20 -9.75 -0.53
C VAL A 116 -0.50 -11.00 0.28
N ILE A 117 -1.49 -10.96 1.18
CA ILE A 117 -1.87 -12.11 2.04
C ILE A 117 -2.19 -13.34 1.18
N VAL A 118 -3.12 -13.21 0.24
CA VAL A 118 -3.53 -14.30 -0.66
C VAL A 118 -2.40 -14.70 -1.62
N GLY A 119 -1.59 -13.73 -2.03
CA GLY A 119 -0.44 -13.95 -2.90
C GLY A 119 0.62 -14.83 -2.26
N CYS A 120 0.96 -14.56 -1.01
CA CYS A 120 1.96 -15.28 -0.23
C CYS A 120 1.44 -16.58 0.38
N GLY A 121 0.12 -16.82 0.40
CA GLY A 121 -0.47 -17.99 1.06
C GLY A 121 -0.57 -17.84 2.58
N ALA A 122 -0.78 -16.62 3.07
CA ALA A 122 -0.77 -16.27 4.50
C ALA A 122 -2.15 -16.38 5.18
N GLU A 123 -3.17 -16.83 4.47
CA GLU A 123 -4.57 -16.81 4.94
C GLU A 123 -4.78 -17.63 6.21
N THR A 124 -4.19 -18.83 6.29
CA THR A 124 -4.39 -19.76 7.40
C THR A 124 -3.59 -19.35 8.64
N GLU A 125 -2.33 -18.96 8.46
CA GLU A 125 -1.45 -18.56 9.57
C GLU A 125 -1.88 -17.23 10.19
N TYR A 126 -2.47 -16.32 9.40
CA TYR A 126 -2.89 -14.99 9.83
C TYR A 126 -4.41 -14.79 9.66
N GLN A 127 -5.20 -15.75 10.12
CA GLN A 127 -6.65 -15.81 9.88
C GLN A 127 -7.40 -14.55 10.36
N ASP A 128 -7.05 -13.99 11.52
CA ASP A 128 -7.71 -12.80 12.07
C ASP A 128 -7.45 -11.54 11.23
N LEU A 129 -6.18 -11.32 10.88
CA LEU A 129 -5.76 -10.22 10.00
C LEU A 129 -6.43 -10.36 8.63
N TYR A 130 -6.38 -11.55 8.05
CA TYR A 130 -7.01 -11.87 6.77
C TYR A 130 -8.51 -11.62 6.80
N GLY A 131 -9.22 -12.13 7.82
CA GLY A 131 -10.67 -11.97 7.98
C GLY A 131 -11.07 -10.50 8.07
N ARG A 132 -10.35 -9.71 8.89
CA ARG A 132 -10.58 -8.27 9.05
C ARG A 132 -10.38 -7.51 7.74
N ILE A 133 -9.25 -7.72 7.06
CA ILE A 133 -8.93 -7.03 5.80
C ILE A 133 -9.92 -7.42 4.70
N LYS A 134 -10.25 -8.71 4.59
CA LYS A 134 -11.23 -9.23 3.62
C LYS A 134 -12.58 -8.54 3.78
N ARG A 135 -13.06 -8.41 5.02
CA ARG A 135 -14.32 -7.73 5.33
C ARG A 135 -14.30 -6.27 4.88
N ILE A 136 -13.25 -5.52 5.25
CA ILE A 136 -13.09 -4.10 4.85
C ILE A 136 -13.08 -3.95 3.33
N CYS A 137 -12.35 -4.82 2.62
CA CYS A 137 -12.30 -4.80 1.16
C CYS A 137 -13.68 -4.94 0.53
N GLN A 138 -14.56 -5.75 1.12
CA GLN A 138 -15.91 -6.01 0.61
C GLN A 138 -16.91 -4.91 0.97
N GLU A 139 -16.90 -4.48 2.23
CA GLU A 139 -17.86 -3.50 2.76
C GLU A 139 -17.64 -2.12 2.13
N GLU A 140 -16.39 -1.69 2.04
CA GLU A 140 -16.02 -0.35 1.57
C GLU A 140 -15.86 -0.25 0.03
N ALA A 141 -16.00 -1.36 -0.71
CA ALA A 141 -15.78 -1.41 -2.17
C ALA A 141 -16.59 -0.39 -2.98
N LEU A 142 -17.74 0.05 -2.46
CA LEU A 142 -18.59 1.01 -3.14
C LEU A 142 -17.93 2.39 -3.33
N CYS A 143 -16.90 2.72 -2.53
CA CYS A 143 -16.14 3.96 -2.69
C CYS A 143 -15.44 4.05 -4.06
N ALA A 144 -15.14 2.92 -4.71
CA ALA A 144 -14.49 2.90 -6.02
C ALA A 144 -15.38 3.48 -7.13
N PHE A 145 -16.71 3.34 -7.04
CA PHE A 145 -17.63 3.78 -8.10
C PHE A 145 -17.83 5.30 -8.10
N SER A 146 -17.79 5.93 -6.92
CA SER A 146 -17.86 7.38 -6.74
C SER A 146 -16.51 8.07 -6.90
N ALA A 147 -15.41 7.32 -6.79
CA ALA A 147 -14.08 7.84 -7.04
C ALA A 147 -13.91 8.22 -8.53
N PRO A 148 -13.23 9.34 -8.84
CA PRO A 148 -12.98 9.78 -10.21
C PRO A 148 -11.83 8.96 -10.83
N VAL A 149 -11.85 7.63 -10.74
CA VAL A 149 -10.80 6.70 -11.20
C VAL A 149 -11.18 6.02 -12.52
N SER A 150 -10.23 5.29 -13.11
CA SER A 150 -10.45 4.56 -14.36
C SER A 150 -11.52 3.47 -14.22
N LEU A 151 -12.13 3.08 -15.34
CA LEU A 151 -13.10 1.98 -15.36
C LEU A 151 -12.50 0.67 -14.82
N GLN A 152 -11.21 0.43 -15.07
CA GLN A 152 -10.48 -0.71 -14.52
C GLN A 152 -10.51 -0.73 -12.98
N GLN A 153 -10.35 0.42 -12.32
CA GLN A 153 -10.43 0.53 -10.87
C GLN A 153 -11.86 0.35 -10.34
N LYS A 154 -12.86 0.84 -11.09
CA LYS A 154 -14.28 0.58 -10.77
C LYS A 154 -14.63 -0.91 -10.88
N LEU A 155 -14.13 -1.60 -11.91
CA LEU A 155 -14.29 -3.04 -12.06
C LEU A 155 -13.61 -3.81 -10.92
N ARG A 156 -12.43 -3.38 -10.46
CA ARG A 156 -11.81 -3.93 -9.24
C ARG A 156 -12.71 -3.76 -8.03
N GLY A 157 -13.30 -2.58 -7.85
CA GLY A 157 -14.31 -2.35 -6.81
C GLY A 157 -15.45 -3.37 -6.87
N LEU A 158 -16.02 -3.61 -8.05
CA LEU A 158 -17.06 -4.62 -8.25
C LEU A 158 -16.59 -6.03 -7.86
N MET A 159 -15.41 -6.45 -8.31
CA MET A 159 -14.86 -7.77 -7.98
C MET A 159 -14.67 -7.94 -6.47
N PHE A 160 -14.09 -6.94 -5.78
CA PHE A 160 -13.93 -6.96 -4.32
C PHE A 160 -15.27 -6.94 -3.59
N LYS A 161 -16.30 -6.27 -4.14
CA LYS A 161 -17.65 -6.29 -3.55
C LYS A 161 -18.28 -7.69 -3.59
N ILE A 162 -18.09 -8.43 -4.69
CA ILE A 162 -18.66 -9.77 -4.87
C ILE A 162 -17.88 -10.81 -4.08
N SER A 163 -16.56 -10.88 -4.28
CA SER A 163 -15.70 -11.85 -3.61
C SER A 163 -14.26 -11.33 -3.55
N PRO A 164 -13.83 -10.79 -2.39
CA PRO A 164 -12.47 -10.30 -2.23
C PRO A 164 -11.40 -11.37 -2.50
N TYR A 165 -11.67 -12.63 -2.12
CA TYR A 165 -10.74 -13.72 -2.33
C TYR A 165 -10.52 -14.01 -3.82
N ILE A 166 -11.62 -14.14 -4.59
CA ILE A 166 -11.54 -14.39 -6.03
C ILE A 166 -10.90 -13.19 -6.73
N ALA A 167 -11.27 -11.96 -6.34
CA ALA A 167 -10.65 -10.74 -6.85
C ALA A 167 -9.12 -10.76 -6.68
N SER A 168 -8.64 -11.06 -5.46
CA SER A 168 -7.21 -11.16 -5.18
C SER A 168 -6.53 -12.26 -5.98
N ARG A 169 -7.16 -13.44 -6.13
CA ARG A 169 -6.62 -14.54 -6.96
C ARG A 169 -6.47 -14.13 -8.42
N ILE A 170 -7.47 -13.49 -9.01
CA ILE A 170 -7.44 -13.00 -10.40
C ILE A 170 -6.36 -11.93 -10.56
N ILE A 171 -6.33 -10.92 -9.67
CA ILE A 171 -5.33 -9.84 -9.72
C ILE A 171 -3.91 -10.41 -9.61
N ASN A 172 -3.68 -11.34 -8.68
CA ASN A 172 -2.38 -11.97 -8.47
C ASN A 172 -1.96 -12.88 -9.63
N TYR A 173 -2.91 -13.49 -10.33
CA TYR A 173 -2.65 -14.25 -11.54
C TYR A 173 -2.05 -13.36 -12.65
N PHE A 174 -2.65 -12.19 -12.90
CA PHE A 174 -2.16 -11.24 -13.91
C PHE A 174 -1.00 -10.34 -13.45
N ARG A 175 -0.66 -10.37 -12.15
CA ARG A 175 0.47 -9.59 -11.62
C ARG A 175 1.77 -10.08 -12.25
N ILE A 176 2.52 -9.13 -12.84
CA ILE A 176 3.85 -9.38 -13.45
C ILE A 176 4.83 -9.95 -12.41
N ARG A 177 4.82 -9.39 -11.20
CA ARG A 177 5.70 -9.79 -10.10
C ARG A 177 5.00 -10.76 -9.18
N LYS A 178 5.52 -11.97 -9.08
CA LYS A 178 4.97 -12.97 -8.17
C LYS A 178 5.42 -12.70 -6.74
N PHE A 179 4.51 -13.01 -5.81
CA PHE A 179 4.80 -13.00 -4.39
C PHE A 179 5.58 -14.26 -4.00
N VAL A 180 6.45 -14.13 -3.01
CA VAL A 180 7.16 -15.27 -2.42
C VAL A 180 6.19 -16.01 -1.49
N LYS A 181 6.08 -17.33 -1.64
CA LYS A 181 5.17 -18.12 -0.78
C LYS A 181 5.76 -18.23 0.63
N LEU A 182 4.91 -18.18 1.66
CA LEU A 182 5.37 -18.35 3.05
C LEU A 182 6.09 -19.68 3.27
N ASN A 183 5.57 -20.76 2.67
CA ASN A 183 6.16 -22.08 2.79
C ASN A 183 7.58 -22.18 2.20
N GLU A 184 7.93 -21.38 1.18
CA GLU A 184 9.29 -21.33 0.63
C GLU A 184 10.31 -20.71 1.60
N ASN A 185 9.85 -19.87 2.54
CA ASN A 185 10.73 -19.27 3.56
C ASN A 185 11.01 -20.22 4.73
N LYS A 186 10.06 -21.10 5.07
CA LYS A 186 10.22 -22.09 6.15
C LYS A 186 11.36 -23.07 5.86
N TYR A 187 11.45 -23.56 4.62
CA TYR A 187 12.55 -24.43 4.20
C TYR A 187 13.92 -23.72 4.22
N LYS A 188 13.99 -22.43 3.89
CA LYS A 188 15.26 -21.68 3.91
C LYS A 188 15.73 -21.32 5.32
N SER A 189 14.81 -21.05 6.26
CA SER A 189 15.19 -20.84 7.66
C SER A 189 15.69 -22.15 8.30
N ASP A 190 15.07 -23.28 7.97
CA ASP A 190 15.42 -24.59 8.51
C ASP A 190 16.76 -25.13 7.95
N GLU A 191 17.11 -24.81 6.70
CA GLU A 191 18.45 -25.12 6.15
C GLU A 191 19.55 -24.28 6.83
N SER A 192 19.28 -23.00 7.11
CA SER A 192 20.25 -22.14 7.79
C SER A 192 20.49 -22.55 9.25
N SER A 193 19.46 -22.97 9.98
CA SER A 193 19.59 -23.47 11.35
C SER A 193 20.26 -24.86 11.40
N ASN A 194 19.97 -25.75 10.44
CA ASN A 194 20.64 -27.06 10.37
C ASN A 194 22.13 -26.95 9.97
N SER A 195 22.51 -25.96 9.14
CA SER A 195 23.93 -25.73 8.79
C SER A 195 24.79 -25.24 9.97
N LEU A 196 24.18 -24.55 10.94
CA LEU A 196 24.83 -24.13 12.19
C LEU A 196 24.99 -25.29 13.19
N HIS A 197 24.12 -26.30 13.14
CA HIS A 197 24.21 -27.49 13.99
C HIS A 197 25.13 -28.58 13.42
N ALA A 198 25.40 -28.60 12.11
CA ALA A 198 26.35 -29.53 11.49
C ALA A 198 27.82 -29.08 11.55
N ALA A 199 28.09 -27.88 12.11
CA ALA A 199 29.42 -27.28 12.22
C ALA A 199 29.99 -27.27 13.65
N ASN A 200 29.37 -28.02 14.59
CA ASN A 200 29.87 -28.24 15.95
C ASN A 200 30.23 -29.71 16.18
#